data_AF-A0A511B0Q7-F1
#
_entry.id   AF-A0A511B0Q7-F1
#
_cell.length_a   1.000
_cell.length_b   1.000
_cell.length_c   1.000
_cell.angle_alpha   90.00
_cell.angle_beta   90.00
_cell.angle_gamma   90.00
#
_symmetry.space_group_name_H-M   'P 1'
#
loop_
_entity.id
_entity.type
_entity.pdbx_description
1 polymer ?
#
loop_
_entity_poly.entity_id
_entity_poly.type
_entity_poly.pdbx_seq_one_letter_code
_entity_poly.pdbx_strand_id
1 'polypeptide(L)'
;MPSRTILQPGQMWKPADPSRPSRQILDLLEDMVSFDTLSSDKGKIDDHYVISQSLFRKWVRENDAKLLQNDGSKASPAAELAKKITTLRKACNTTQQELAESLGISRSAVAFMETGRTSSARKHIPNLAKIFQVPVEFFLSGMVEQETTMVLSNDEKDLIDLYRRLPAELKINIQKYAERQTRKAALGF
;
A
#
# COMPACT_ATOMS: atom_id res chain seq x y z
N MET A 1 -25.57 15.52 -26.48
CA MET A 1 -24.36 14.66 -26.44
C MET A 1 -24.36 13.94 -25.10
N PRO A 2 -24.53 12.61 -25.02
CA PRO A 2 -24.55 11.95 -23.73
C PRO A 2 -23.15 12.01 -23.11
N SER A 3 -23.06 12.59 -21.91
CA SER A 3 -21.84 12.74 -21.15
C SER A 3 -21.16 11.38 -21.01
N ARG A 4 -20.01 11.17 -21.66
CA ARG A 4 -19.24 9.93 -21.56
C ARG A 4 -18.80 9.81 -20.10
N THR A 5 -19.40 8.89 -19.35
CA THR A 5 -19.03 8.65 -17.95
C THR A 5 -17.54 8.25 -17.90
N ILE A 6 -16.72 9.18 -17.42
CA ILE A 6 -15.29 8.96 -17.19
C ILE A 6 -15.21 8.15 -15.90
N LEU A 7 -14.75 6.90 -16.03
CA LEU A 7 -14.44 6.07 -14.87
C LEU A 7 -13.08 6.50 -14.34
N GLN A 8 -12.93 6.60 -13.04
CA GLN A 8 -11.66 6.89 -12.36
C GLN A 8 -11.53 5.99 -11.12
N PRO A 9 -10.30 5.55 -10.76
CA PRO A 9 -10.04 4.91 -9.48
C PRO A 9 -10.53 5.80 -8.32
N GLY A 10 -11.09 5.18 -7.28
CA GLY A 10 -11.66 5.86 -6.13
C GLY A 10 -13.14 6.24 -6.26
N GLN A 11 -13.72 6.22 -7.47
CA GLN A 11 -15.13 6.57 -7.66
C GLN A 11 -16.09 5.58 -6.98
N MET A 12 -17.05 6.11 -6.23
CA MET A 12 -18.13 5.33 -5.63
C MET A 12 -19.48 5.58 -6.32
N TRP A 13 -20.04 4.53 -6.89
CA TRP A 13 -21.30 4.53 -7.62
C TRP A 13 -22.39 3.87 -6.79
N LYS A 14 -23.44 4.63 -6.44
CA LYS A 14 -24.60 4.12 -5.72
C LYS A 14 -25.79 3.96 -6.67
N PRO A 15 -26.38 2.75 -6.79
CA PRO A 15 -27.58 2.53 -7.58
C PRO A 15 -28.78 3.28 -7.00
N ALA A 16 -29.76 3.61 -7.84
CA ALA A 16 -31.01 4.25 -7.40
C ALA A 16 -31.84 3.32 -6.48
N ASP A 17 -31.76 2.01 -6.74
CA ASP A 17 -32.37 0.96 -5.92
C ASP A 17 -31.49 0.66 -4.69
N PRO A 18 -31.96 0.95 -3.46
CA PRO A 18 -31.20 0.74 -2.23
C PRO A 18 -30.98 -0.74 -1.88
N SER A 19 -31.69 -1.67 -2.52
CA SER A 19 -31.46 -3.11 -2.34
C SER A 19 -30.18 -3.61 -3.01
N ARG A 20 -29.62 -2.83 -3.95
CA ARG A 20 -28.41 -3.19 -4.69
C ARG A 20 -27.16 -2.60 -4.04
N PRO A 21 -26.04 -3.34 -4.01
CA PRO A 21 -24.81 -2.85 -3.42
C PRO A 21 -24.22 -1.71 -4.25
N SER A 22 -23.63 -0.74 -3.54
CA SER A 22 -22.82 0.30 -4.15
C SER A 22 -21.51 -0.29 -4.68
N ARG A 23 -20.92 0.32 -5.70
CA ARG A 23 -19.67 -0.14 -6.31
C ARG A 23 -18.58 0.91 -6.17
N GLN A 24 -17.44 0.55 -5.60
CA GLN A 24 -16.27 1.42 -5.52
C GLN A 24 -15.20 0.94 -6.50
N ILE A 25 -14.82 1.79 -7.45
CA ILE A 25 -13.75 1.49 -8.40
C ILE A 25 -12.41 1.54 -7.67
N LEU A 26 -11.66 0.44 -7.72
CA LEU A 26 -10.33 0.33 -7.13
C LEU A 26 -9.24 0.70 -8.13
N ASP A 27 -9.34 0.18 -9.36
CA ASP A 27 -8.33 0.35 -10.39
C ASP A 27 -8.95 0.28 -11.79
N LEU A 28 -8.26 0.90 -12.75
CA LEU A 28 -8.57 0.82 -14.17
C LEU A 28 -7.40 0.17 -14.90
N LEU A 29 -7.69 -0.97 -15.51
CA LEU A 29 -6.79 -1.66 -16.45
C LEU A 29 -7.28 -1.33 -17.85
N GLU A 30 -6.43 -1.39 -18.87
CA GLU A 30 -6.69 -0.94 -20.27
C GLU A 30 -8.18 -0.97 -20.66
N ASP A 31 -8.80 -2.16 -20.66
CA ASP A 31 -10.23 -2.35 -20.94
C ASP A 31 -11.06 -2.90 -19.76
N MET A 32 -10.46 -3.09 -18.58
CA MET A 32 -11.11 -3.70 -17.41
C MET A 32 -11.22 -2.69 -16.25
N VAL A 33 -12.20 -2.90 -15.40
CA VAL A 33 -12.39 -2.15 -14.16
C VAL A 33 -12.49 -3.12 -13.00
N SER A 34 -11.66 -2.87 -11.99
CA SER A 34 -11.68 -3.57 -10.72
C SER A 34 -12.50 -2.74 -9.73
N PHE A 35 -13.46 -3.37 -9.05
CA PHE A 35 -14.31 -2.70 -8.07
C PHE A 35 -14.75 -3.63 -6.94
N ASP A 36 -15.00 -3.05 -5.78
CA ASP A 36 -15.61 -3.75 -4.64
C ASP A 36 -17.09 -3.39 -4.53
N THR A 37 -17.92 -4.35 -4.11
CA THR A 37 -19.31 -4.12 -3.73
C THR A 37 -19.44 -3.80 -2.23
N LEU A 38 -20.19 -2.74 -1.90
CA LEU A 38 -20.52 -2.36 -0.53
C LEU A 38 -22.02 -2.46 -0.32
N SER A 39 -22.44 -3.36 0.57
CA SER A 39 -23.85 -3.46 0.98
C SER A 39 -24.22 -2.28 1.88
N SER A 40 -25.42 -1.73 1.67
CA SER A 40 -25.90 -0.52 2.37
C SER A 40 -26.04 -0.71 3.88
N ASP A 41 -26.06 -1.95 4.39
CA ASP A 41 -26.42 -2.21 5.78
C ASP A 41 -25.24 -2.19 6.75
N LYS A 42 -23.98 -2.41 6.31
CA LYS A 42 -22.84 -2.53 7.24
C LYS A 42 -21.47 -2.02 6.75
N GLY A 43 -21.36 -1.40 5.57
CA GLY A 43 -20.05 -0.95 5.05
C GLY A 43 -19.02 -2.08 4.91
N LYS A 44 -19.46 -3.34 4.94
CA LYS A 44 -18.62 -4.51 4.69
C LYS A 44 -18.39 -4.60 3.19
N ILE A 45 -17.13 -4.77 2.81
CA ILE A 45 -16.74 -5.19 1.46
C ILE A 45 -17.27 -6.61 1.30
N ASP A 46 -18.21 -6.79 0.38
CA ASP A 46 -18.88 -8.07 0.16
C ASP A 46 -18.04 -8.94 -0.78
N ASP A 47 -17.75 -8.42 -1.98
CA ASP A 47 -17.04 -9.16 -3.03
C ASP A 47 -16.18 -8.22 -3.90
N HIS A 48 -15.11 -8.78 -4.46
CA HIS A 48 -14.23 -8.13 -5.41
C HIS A 48 -14.51 -8.61 -6.84
N TYR A 49 -14.67 -7.68 -7.78
CA TYR A 49 -14.98 -7.99 -9.17
C TYR A 49 -14.03 -7.30 -10.14
N VAL A 50 -13.73 -7.99 -11.25
CA VAL A 50 -13.00 -7.44 -12.40
C VAL A 50 -13.81 -7.70 -13.66
N ILE A 51 -14.36 -6.65 -14.25
CA ILE A 51 -15.21 -6.74 -15.45
C ILE A 51 -14.75 -5.75 -16.51
N SER A 52 -15.21 -5.87 -17.75
CA SER A 52 -14.89 -4.87 -18.77
C SER A 52 -15.49 -3.51 -18.42
N GLN A 53 -14.81 -2.44 -18.79
CA GLN A 53 -15.33 -1.09 -18.55
C GLN A 53 -16.67 -0.85 -19.28
N SER A 54 -16.93 -1.55 -20.39
CA SER A 54 -18.22 -1.50 -21.10
C SER A 54 -19.36 -2.13 -20.29
N LEU A 55 -19.10 -3.26 -19.62
CA LEU A 55 -20.07 -3.90 -18.72
C LEU A 55 -20.35 -3.04 -17.49
N PHE A 56 -19.33 -2.40 -16.92
CA PHE A 56 -19.53 -1.48 -15.81
C PHE A 56 -20.35 -0.26 -16.21
N ARG A 57 -20.06 0.35 -17.37
CA ARG A 57 -20.85 1.46 -17.91
C ARG A 57 -22.29 1.06 -18.25
N LYS A 58 -22.50 -0.19 -18.69
CA LYS A 58 -23.84 -0.75 -18.88
C LYS A 58 -24.57 -0.84 -17.53
N TRP A 59 -23.93 -1.38 -16.50
CA TRP A 59 -24.48 -1.44 -15.15
C TRP A 59 -24.84 -0.05 -14.59
N VAL A 60 -23.97 0.95 -14.74
CA VAL A 60 -24.25 2.33 -14.28
C VAL A 60 -25.54 2.87 -14.91
N ARG A 61 -25.73 2.64 -16.21
CA ARG A 61 -26.94 3.08 -16.93
C ARG A 61 -28.19 2.28 -16.55
N GLU A 62 -28.08 0.96 -16.40
CA GLU A 62 -29.22 0.10 -16.06
C GLU A 62 -29.74 0.32 -14.64
N ASN A 63 -28.91 0.84 -13.74
CA ASN A 63 -29.24 1.01 -12.32
C ASN A 63 -29.38 2.48 -11.91
N ASP A 64 -29.42 3.40 -12.88
CA ASP A 64 -29.42 4.86 -12.68
C ASP A 64 -28.43 5.30 -11.58
N ALA A 65 -27.24 4.71 -11.60
CA ALA A 65 -26.30 4.85 -10.51
C ALA A 65 -25.72 6.27 -10.48
N LYS A 66 -25.73 6.89 -9.29
CA LYS A 66 -25.18 8.23 -9.05
C LYS A 66 -23.81 8.14 -8.39
N LEU A 67 -22.89 8.98 -8.84
CA LEU A 67 -21.57 9.15 -8.22
C LEU A 67 -21.75 9.87 -6.88
N LEU A 68 -21.40 9.22 -5.77
CA LEU A 68 -21.58 9.78 -4.42
C LEU A 68 -20.37 10.58 -3.93
N GLN A 69 -19.15 10.18 -4.29
CA GLN A 69 -17.92 10.86 -3.88
C GLN A 69 -16.89 10.79 -5.01
N ASN A 70 -16.38 11.96 -5.40
CA ASN A 70 -15.18 12.10 -6.21
C ASN A 70 -14.04 12.49 -5.27
N ASP A 71 -13.69 11.59 -4.35
CA ASP A 71 -12.50 11.72 -3.52
C ASP A 71 -11.33 11.09 -4.27
N GLY A 72 -10.73 11.85 -5.19
CA GLY A 72 -9.45 11.51 -5.82
C GLY A 72 -8.25 11.56 -4.85
N SER A 73 -8.49 11.59 -3.54
CA SER A 73 -7.49 11.95 -2.52
C SER A 73 -7.45 11.01 -1.30
N LYS A 74 -8.39 10.08 -1.10
CA LYS A 74 -8.22 8.96 -0.17
C LYS A 74 -8.07 7.66 -0.94
N ALA A 75 -6.82 7.24 -1.09
CA ALA A 75 -6.49 5.91 -1.57
C ALA A 75 -7.26 4.86 -0.75
N SER A 76 -7.80 3.83 -1.41
CA SER A 76 -8.48 2.75 -0.70
C SER A 76 -7.54 2.16 0.35
N PRO A 77 -8.05 1.62 1.48
CA PRO A 77 -7.19 1.03 2.51
C PRO A 77 -6.23 -0.05 1.97
N ALA A 78 -6.64 -0.75 0.90
CA ALA A 78 -5.79 -1.71 0.20
C ALA A 78 -4.68 -1.02 -0.62
N ALA A 79 -4.99 0.07 -1.31
CA ALA A 79 -4.02 0.86 -2.07
C ALA A 79 -3.00 1.57 -1.15
N GLU A 80 -3.44 2.07 0.01
CA GLU A 80 -2.54 2.63 1.01
C GLU A 80 -1.57 1.58 1.56
N LEU A 81 -2.09 0.41 1.92
CA LEU A 81 -1.28 -0.72 2.38
C LEU A 81 -0.26 -1.15 1.30
N ALA A 82 -0.70 -1.28 0.06
CA ALA A 82 0.13 -1.62 -1.08
C ALA A 82 1.29 -0.63 -1.28
N LYS A 83 0.98 0.67 -1.17
CA LYS A 83 1.97 1.74 -1.23
C LYS A 83 2.96 1.66 -0.07
N LYS A 84 2.52 1.40 1.17
CA LYS A 84 3.40 1.22 2.34
C LYS A 84 4.37 0.05 2.15
N ILE A 85 3.88 -1.10 1.68
CA ILE A 85 4.72 -2.29 1.41
C ILE A 85 5.76 -1.96 0.33
N THR A 86 5.34 -1.33 -0.76
CA THR A 86 6.24 -0.95 -1.86
C THR A 86 7.32 0.03 -1.40
N THR A 87 6.95 1.03 -0.60
CA THR A 87 7.87 2.04 -0.08
C THR A 87 8.92 1.41 0.82
N LEU A 88 8.52 0.57 1.79
CA LEU A 88 9.45 -0.09 2.69
C LEU A 88 10.40 -1.01 1.95
N ARG A 89 9.89 -1.83 1.02
CA ARG A 89 10.74 -2.70 0.21
C ARG A 89 11.82 -1.91 -0.54
N LYS A 90 11.44 -0.79 -1.17
CA LYS A 90 12.40 0.08 -1.88
C LYS A 90 13.38 0.75 -0.93
N ALA A 91 12.94 1.21 0.25
CA ALA A 91 13.81 1.80 1.27
C ALA A 91 14.87 0.81 1.78
N CYS A 92 14.52 -0.47 1.88
CA CYS A 92 15.43 -1.55 2.24
C CYS A 92 16.26 -2.10 1.06
N ASN A 93 16.16 -1.51 -0.13
CA ASN A 93 16.82 -1.98 -1.37
C ASN A 93 16.56 -3.46 -1.71
N THR A 94 15.43 -4.01 -1.30
CA THR A 94 15.08 -5.42 -1.50
C THR A 94 14.27 -5.59 -2.78
N THR A 95 14.42 -6.71 -3.50
CA THR A 95 13.59 -7.04 -4.66
C THR A 95 12.26 -7.69 -4.26
N GLN A 96 11.28 -7.74 -5.17
CA GLN A 96 10.03 -8.47 -4.91
C GLN A 96 10.27 -9.96 -4.68
N GLN A 97 11.33 -10.51 -5.30
CA GLN A 97 11.71 -11.92 -5.17
C GLN A 97 12.29 -12.20 -3.77
N GLU A 98 13.24 -11.38 -3.30
CA GLU A 98 13.84 -11.50 -1.98
C GLU A 98 12.82 -11.30 -0.85
N LEU A 99 11.87 -10.36 -1.03
CA LEU A 99 10.76 -10.19 -0.09
C LEU A 99 9.85 -11.42 -0.07
N ALA A 100 9.59 -12.02 -1.22
CA ALA A 100 8.77 -13.22 -1.33
C ALA A 100 9.42 -14.42 -0.63
N GLU A 101 10.74 -14.60 -0.82
CA GLU A 101 11.55 -15.61 -0.13
C GLU A 101 11.51 -15.42 1.38
N SER A 102 11.69 -14.18 1.86
CA SER A 102 11.61 -13.84 3.28
C SER A 102 10.23 -14.10 3.91
N LEU A 103 9.17 -14.01 3.11
CA LEU A 103 7.79 -14.26 3.53
C LEU A 103 7.34 -15.72 3.31
N GLY A 104 8.12 -16.53 2.60
CA GLY A 104 7.74 -17.89 2.20
C GLY A 104 6.55 -17.93 1.23
N ILE A 105 6.42 -16.93 0.35
CA ILE A 105 5.34 -16.83 -0.64
C ILE A 105 5.91 -16.69 -2.07
N SER A 106 5.03 -16.71 -3.07
CA SER A 106 5.45 -16.49 -4.46
C SER A 106 5.72 -15.01 -4.74
N ARG A 107 6.65 -14.72 -5.67
CA ARG A 107 6.89 -13.36 -6.18
C ARG A 107 5.62 -12.68 -6.68
N SER A 108 4.76 -13.43 -7.37
CA SER A 108 3.48 -12.92 -7.87
C SER A 108 2.53 -12.51 -6.74
N ALA A 109 2.56 -13.20 -5.60
CA ALA A 109 1.79 -12.79 -4.42
C ALA A 109 2.29 -11.44 -3.88
N VAL A 110 3.60 -11.22 -3.80
CA VAL A 110 4.17 -9.91 -3.44
C VAL A 110 3.74 -8.82 -4.44
N ALA A 111 3.79 -9.10 -5.75
CA ALA A 111 3.34 -8.15 -6.76
C ALA A 111 1.85 -7.80 -6.61
N PHE A 112 0.99 -8.76 -6.26
CA PHE A 112 -0.43 -8.49 -5.97
C PHE A 112 -0.63 -7.70 -4.68
N MET A 113 0.22 -7.91 -3.66
CA MET A 113 0.21 -7.10 -2.44
C MET A 113 0.62 -5.65 -2.72
N GLU A 114 1.69 -5.45 -3.51
CA GLU A 114 2.20 -4.11 -3.87
C GLU A 114 1.30 -3.34 -4.84
N THR A 115 0.38 -4.02 -5.53
CA THR A 115 -0.62 -3.40 -6.41
C THR A 115 -2.00 -3.26 -5.75
N GLY A 116 -2.16 -3.71 -4.50
CA GLY A 116 -3.44 -3.66 -3.80
C GLY A 116 -4.50 -4.62 -4.34
N ARG A 117 -4.12 -5.55 -5.22
CA ARG A 117 -5.00 -6.50 -5.90
C ARG A 117 -5.37 -7.72 -5.04
N THR A 118 -4.88 -7.80 -3.80
CA THR A 118 -5.18 -8.91 -2.90
C THR A 118 -5.50 -8.45 -1.48
N SER A 119 -6.62 -8.95 -0.93
CA SER A 119 -6.96 -8.82 0.50
C SER A 119 -6.00 -9.60 1.40
N SER A 120 -5.23 -10.53 0.82
CA SER A 120 -4.31 -11.38 1.57
C SER A 120 -3.10 -10.65 2.13
N ALA A 121 -2.80 -9.42 1.69
CA ALA A 121 -1.70 -8.62 2.23
C ALA A 121 -1.80 -8.45 3.76
N ARG A 122 -3.03 -8.34 4.29
CA ARG A 122 -3.27 -8.16 5.73
C ARG A 122 -2.75 -9.31 6.59
N LYS A 123 -2.83 -10.55 6.09
CA LYS A 123 -2.37 -11.74 6.83
C LYS A 123 -0.84 -11.77 6.99
N HIS A 124 -0.12 -11.05 6.14
CA HIS A 124 1.34 -10.98 6.14
C HIS A 124 1.88 -9.77 6.94
N ILE A 125 1.01 -8.87 7.43
CA ILE A 125 1.42 -7.67 8.18
C ILE A 125 2.37 -8.00 9.35
N PRO A 126 2.10 -9.00 10.22
CA PRO A 126 3.01 -9.31 11.33
C PRO A 126 4.42 -9.70 10.87
N ASN A 127 4.54 -10.39 9.73
CA ASN A 127 5.84 -10.78 9.19
C ASN A 127 6.51 -9.62 8.47
N LEU A 128 5.77 -8.81 7.73
CA LEU A 128 6.27 -7.58 7.11
C LEU A 128 6.82 -6.60 8.16
N ALA A 129 6.12 -6.44 9.28
CA ALA A 129 6.56 -5.63 10.41
C ALA A 129 7.91 -6.11 10.97
N LYS A 130 8.09 -7.43 11.12
CA LYS A 130 9.37 -8.02 11.54
C LYS A 130 10.48 -7.83 10.52
N ILE A 131 10.21 -8.08 9.23
CA ILE A 131 11.19 -7.97 8.14
C ILE A 131 11.70 -6.53 8.01
N PHE A 132 10.77 -5.56 8.04
CA PHE A 132 11.10 -4.15 7.87
C PHE A 132 11.40 -3.43 9.20
N GLN A 133 11.33 -4.14 10.33
CA GLN A 133 11.55 -3.60 11.67
C GLN A 133 10.70 -2.33 11.95
N VAL A 134 9.42 -2.38 11.59
CA VAL A 134 8.45 -1.31 11.85
C VAL A 134 7.29 -1.84 12.71
N PRO A 135 6.61 -0.98 13.49
CA PRO A 135 5.41 -1.38 14.24
C PRO A 135 4.30 -1.88 13.32
N VAL A 136 3.48 -2.81 13.78
CA VAL A 136 2.33 -3.36 13.02
C VAL A 136 1.32 -2.24 12.69
N GLU A 137 1.16 -1.30 13.61
CA GLU A 137 0.32 -0.10 13.54
C GLU A 137 0.68 0.77 12.33
N PHE A 138 1.93 0.72 11.86
CA PHE A 138 2.35 1.42 10.65
C PHE A 138 1.56 0.95 9.43
N PHE A 139 1.21 -0.33 9.34
CA PHE A 139 0.44 -0.86 8.21
C PHE A 139 -1.08 -0.68 8.37
N LEU A 140 -1.56 -0.47 9.59
CA LEU A 140 -2.99 -0.42 9.92
C LEU A 140 -3.54 1.01 10.03
N SER A 141 -2.68 1.98 10.34
CA SER A 141 -3.03 3.40 10.28
C SER A 141 -3.35 3.81 8.83
N GLY A 142 -4.36 4.66 8.63
CA GLY A 142 -4.50 5.37 7.35
C GLY A 142 -3.28 6.28 7.11
N MET A 143 -3.09 6.81 5.91
CA MET A 143 -2.13 7.91 5.68
C MET A 143 -2.56 9.18 6.40
N VAL A 144 -2.57 9.15 7.74
CA VAL A 144 -2.11 10.33 8.46
C VAL A 144 -0.63 10.35 8.15
N GLU A 145 -0.13 11.47 7.64
CA GLU A 145 1.29 11.84 7.68
C GLU A 145 1.73 11.93 9.15
N GLN A 146 1.59 10.84 9.90
CA GLN A 146 2.51 10.62 10.98
C GLN A 146 3.78 10.32 10.25
N GLU A 147 4.58 11.37 10.06
CA GLU A 147 6.03 11.25 10.18
C GLU A 147 6.24 10.05 11.10
N THR A 148 6.73 8.95 10.54
CA THR A 148 7.19 7.85 11.38
C THR A 148 8.27 8.51 12.19
N THR A 149 7.91 9.00 13.37
CA THR A 149 8.83 9.37 14.40
C THR A 149 9.36 8.01 14.81
N MET A 150 10.34 7.51 14.04
CA MET A 150 11.47 6.86 14.64
C MET A 150 11.85 7.81 15.75
N VAL A 151 11.39 7.50 16.96
CA VAL A 151 11.80 8.23 18.15
C VAL A 151 13.25 7.82 18.31
N LEU A 152 14.11 8.50 17.55
CA LEU A 152 15.54 8.31 17.60
C LEU A 152 15.92 8.49 19.06
N SER A 153 16.64 7.54 19.62
CA SER A 153 17.26 7.75 20.91
C SER A 153 18.23 8.93 20.80
N ASN A 154 18.55 9.58 21.92
CA ASN A 154 19.36 10.80 21.89
C ASN A 154 20.72 10.58 21.22
N ASP A 155 21.32 9.40 21.41
CA ASP A 155 22.56 8.98 20.76
C ASP A 155 22.40 8.78 19.24
N GLU A 156 21.26 8.28 18.76
CA GLU A 156 20.98 8.17 17.33
C GLU A 156 20.83 9.55 16.67
N LYS A 157 20.16 10.49 17.34
CA LYS A 157 20.04 11.88 16.86
C LYS A 157 21.41 12.54 16.75
N ASP A 158 22.20 12.43 17.81
CA ASP A 158 23.56 12.99 17.86
C ASP A 158 24.44 12.38 16.75
N LEU A 159 24.36 11.06 16.54
CA LEU A 159 25.12 10.38 15.50
C LEU A 159 24.73 10.83 14.09
N ILE A 160 23.43 11.02 13.83
CA ILE A 160 22.93 11.50 12.54
C ILE A 160 23.37 12.95 12.29
N ASP A 161 23.30 13.81 13.30
CA ASP A 161 23.71 15.22 13.16
C ASP A 161 25.22 15.36 12.93
N LEU A 162 26.03 14.57 13.64
CA LEU A 162 27.46 14.48 13.39
C LEU A 162 27.75 13.96 11.98
N TYR A 163 27.06 12.90 11.55
CA TYR A 163 27.24 12.33 10.22
C TYR A 163 26.90 13.31 9.10
N ARG A 164 25.80 14.07 9.24
CA ARG A 164 25.36 15.06 8.23
C ARG A 164 26.39 16.15 7.98
N ARG A 165 27.10 16.58 9.03
CA ARG A 165 28.12 17.65 8.99
C ARG A 165 29.45 17.21 8.35
N LEU A 166 29.65 15.92 8.12
CA LEU A 166 30.92 15.41 7.59
C LEU A 166 31.05 15.54 6.06
N PRO A 167 32.27 15.77 5.54
CA PRO A 167 32.60 15.58 4.13
C PRO A 167 32.33 14.15 3.65
N ALA A 168 32.01 13.99 2.37
CA ALA A 168 31.65 12.70 1.77
C ALA A 168 32.72 11.61 1.97
N GLU A 169 33.99 11.99 1.96
CA GLU A 169 35.13 11.08 2.16
C GLU A 169 35.13 10.46 3.57
N LEU A 170 34.75 11.22 4.58
CA LEU A 170 34.71 10.75 5.97
C LEU A 170 33.45 9.93 6.27
N LYS A 171 32.34 10.21 5.57
CA LYS A 171 31.10 9.43 5.67
C LYS A 171 31.31 7.96 5.27
N ILE A 172 32.05 7.71 4.19
CA ILE A 172 32.38 6.36 3.71
C ILE A 172 33.24 5.62 4.74
N ASN A 173 34.17 6.31 5.40
CA ASN A 173 35.02 5.71 6.41
C ASN A 173 34.24 5.28 7.65
N ILE A 174 33.31 6.12 8.11
CA ILE A 174 32.41 5.79 9.24
C ILE A 174 31.53 4.60 8.90
N GLN A 175 30.94 4.59 7.69
CA GLN A 175 30.13 3.46 7.25
C GLN A 175 30.94 2.14 7.26
N LYS A 176 32.15 2.14 6.67
CA LYS A 176 33.04 0.96 6.67
C LYS A 176 33.51 0.56 8.07
N TYR A 177 33.61 1.50 9.00
CA TYR A 177 33.96 1.20 10.39
C TYR A 177 32.78 0.54 11.10
N ALA A 178 31.59 1.11 11.00
CA ALA A 178 30.36 0.56 11.56
C ALA A 178 30.10 -0.87 11.03
N GLU A 179 30.20 -1.08 9.72
CA GLU A 179 30.06 -2.40 9.10
C GLU A 179 31.06 -3.43 9.66
N ARG A 180 32.32 -3.02 9.88
CA ARG A 180 33.35 -3.87 10.47
C ARG A 180 33.04 -4.23 11.92
N GLN A 181 32.58 -3.27 12.72
CA GLN A 181 32.22 -3.53 14.12
C GLN A 181 30.98 -4.42 14.22
N THR A 182 29.95 -4.17 13.41
CA THR A 182 28.74 -5.01 13.36
C THR A 182 29.08 -6.45 12.94
N ARG A 183 29.95 -6.61 11.93
CA ARG A 183 30.40 -7.93 11.50
C ARG A 183 31.24 -8.64 12.57
N LYS A 184 32.07 -7.92 13.31
CA LYS A 184 32.85 -8.47 14.43
C LYS A 184 31.94 -8.91 15.58
N ALA A 185 30.96 -8.08 15.94
CA ALA A 185 29.98 -8.39 16.99
C ALA A 185 29.12 -9.61 16.63
N ALA A 186 28.72 -9.74 15.36
CA ALA A 186 27.98 -10.90 14.86
C ALA A 186 28.79 -12.20 14.84
N LEU A 187 30.13 -12.12 14.85
CA LEU A 187 31.05 -13.26 14.84
C LEU A 187 31.54 -13.66 16.25
N GLY A 188 31.08 -13.00 17.31
CA GLY A 188 31.26 -13.47 18.69
C GLY A 188 32.70 -13.44 19.22
N PHE A 189 33.47 -12.39 18.93
CA PHE A 189 34.80 -12.14 19.52
C PHE A 189 34.83 -10.88 20.39
#